data_AF-A0A931FYJ0-F1
#
_entry.id   AF-A0A931FYJ0-F1
#
_cell.length_a   1.000
_cell.length_b   1.000
_cell.length_c   1.000
_cell.angle_alpha   90.00
_cell.angle_beta   90.00
_cell.angle_gamma   90.00
#
_symmetry.space_group_name_H-M   'P 1'
#
loop_
_entity.id
_entity.type
_entity.pdbx_description
1 polymer ?
#
loop_
_entity_poly.entity_id
_entity_poly.type
_entity_poly.pdbx_seq_one_letter_code
_entity_poly.pdbx_strand_id
1 'polypeptide(L)'
;MPSPHVPAPWRTLPIGAAVLLTVLGVAEVTLDQAYQAAPLAPAVSVAITAVAAVLAAWSPLGGALLMSATFPAVVALGIPGPPGTTVVALLLAYGWLGYRQTGRHRWTGPAGGHLMAVVAVLAGGQSAWESLFFGTLYWVSWWVGQVVRRERNRGDELARLAAALDAEREARDRAVVMEERQRIAREIHDAVAHSVSVMVLQIGVLRTRMDDRPMESEVLLGVERLGRQSVQELRGLVGILRDEAEAEARAAAVTAAHRRAAR
;
A
#
# COMPACT_ATOMS: atom_id res chain seq x y z
N MET A 1 18.51 -4.56 8.32
CA MET A 1 19.21 -3.97 7.16
C MET A 1 18.27 -2.98 6.49
N PRO A 2 18.62 -1.68 6.39
CA PRO A 2 17.78 -0.72 5.70
C PRO A 2 17.78 -1.04 4.20
N SER A 3 16.59 -1.15 3.60
CA SER A 3 16.41 -1.41 2.17
C SER A 3 17.06 -0.29 1.34
N PRO A 4 17.79 -0.61 0.26
CA PRO A 4 18.34 0.40 -0.63
C PRO A 4 17.21 1.27 -1.17
N HIS A 5 17.31 2.59 -0.97
CA HIS A 5 16.41 3.56 -1.57
C HIS A 5 16.62 3.54 -3.09
N VAL A 6 15.95 2.62 -3.78
CA VAL A 6 15.83 2.68 -5.24
C VAL A 6 15.10 3.99 -5.53
N PRO A 7 15.74 4.96 -6.22
CA PRO A 7 15.06 6.20 -6.57
C PRO A 7 13.83 5.80 -7.38
N ALA A 8 12.66 6.18 -6.88
CA ALA A 8 11.42 5.67 -7.41
C ALA A 8 11.34 5.99 -8.92
N PRO A 9 11.03 5.00 -9.78
CA PRO A 9 11.14 5.12 -11.25
C PRO A 9 10.27 6.26 -11.84
N TRP A 10 9.31 6.77 -11.07
CA TRP A 10 8.51 7.93 -11.44
C TRP A 10 9.26 9.27 -11.44
N ARG A 11 10.47 9.35 -10.86
CA ARG A 11 11.30 10.58 -10.92
C ARG A 11 12.00 10.77 -12.26
N THR A 12 12.33 9.68 -12.95
CA THR A 12 13.02 9.72 -14.26
C THR A 12 12.05 9.76 -15.44
N LEU A 13 10.81 9.30 -15.27
CA LEU A 13 9.72 9.44 -16.23
C LEU A 13 9.56 10.86 -16.84
N PRO A 14 9.53 11.96 -16.06
CA PRO A 14 9.43 13.31 -16.63
C PRO A 14 10.67 13.71 -17.42
N ILE A 15 11.85 13.20 -17.07
CA ILE A 15 13.11 13.48 -17.79
C ILE A 15 13.12 12.76 -19.14
N GLY A 16 12.73 11.47 -19.17
CA GLY A 16 12.59 10.72 -20.42
C GLY A 16 11.54 11.33 -21.34
N ALA A 17 10.39 11.74 -20.79
CA ALA A 17 9.37 12.46 -21.54
C ALA A 17 9.88 13.81 -22.05
N ALA A 18 10.65 14.56 -21.25
CA ALA A 18 11.25 15.83 -21.66
C ALA A 18 12.20 15.64 -22.86
N VAL A 19 13.08 14.64 -22.82
CA VAL A 19 13.99 14.32 -23.92
C VAL A 19 13.21 13.95 -25.18
N LEU A 20 12.23 13.06 -25.07
CA LEU A 20 11.40 12.65 -26.20
C LEU A 20 10.65 13.83 -26.83
N LEU A 21 10.03 14.68 -26.01
CA LEU A 21 9.31 15.86 -26.46
C LEU A 21 10.23 16.89 -27.09
N THR A 22 11.46 17.02 -26.59
CA THR A 22 12.47 17.91 -27.17
C THR A 22 12.87 17.42 -28.57
N VAL A 23 13.18 16.13 -28.71
CA VAL A 23 13.53 15.53 -30.01
C VAL A 23 12.38 15.66 -31.01
N LEU A 24 11.15 15.35 -30.57
CA LEU A 24 9.97 15.47 -31.41
C LEU A 24 9.69 16.94 -31.79
N GLY A 25 9.91 17.87 -30.87
CA GLY A 25 9.77 19.31 -31.12
C GLY A 25 10.80 19.85 -32.12
N VAL A 26 12.07 19.42 -32.02
CA VAL A 26 13.06 19.74 -33.06
C VAL A 26 12.60 19.20 -34.41
N ALA A 27 12.18 17.94 -34.47
CA ALA A 27 11.71 17.32 -35.72
C ALA A 27 10.54 18.09 -36.33
N GLU A 28 9.49 18.36 -35.54
CA GLU A 28 8.30 19.11 -35.98
C GLU A 28 8.68 20.48 -36.57
N VAL A 29 9.49 21.24 -35.84
CA VAL A 29 9.98 22.56 -36.25
C VAL A 29 10.80 22.53 -37.54
N THR A 30 11.63 21.49 -37.71
CA THR A 30 12.49 21.38 -38.91
C THR A 30 11.71 20.94 -40.15
N LEU A 31 10.67 20.14 -39.97
CA LEU A 31 9.90 19.54 -41.07
C LEU A 31 8.76 20.43 -41.56
N ASP A 32 8.21 21.28 -40.70
CA ASP A 32 7.07 22.12 -41.03
C ASP A 32 7.51 23.48 -41.62
N GLN A 33 7.10 23.72 -42.87
CA GLN A 33 7.41 24.92 -43.64
C GLN A 33 6.92 26.21 -42.97
N ALA A 34 5.87 26.14 -42.14
CA ALA A 34 5.35 27.29 -41.39
C ALA A 34 6.40 27.87 -40.42
N TYR A 35 7.32 27.04 -39.91
CA TYR A 35 8.37 27.47 -38.98
C TYR A 35 9.68 27.88 -39.67
N GLN A 36 9.84 27.60 -40.97
CA GLN A 36 11.07 27.91 -41.71
C GLN A 36 11.25 29.42 -41.98
N ALA A 37 10.18 30.21 -41.88
CA ALA A 37 10.23 31.66 -42.06
C ALA A 37 10.95 32.41 -40.92
N ALA A 38 11.17 31.76 -39.77
CA ALA A 38 11.80 32.37 -38.59
C ALA A 38 12.76 31.37 -37.90
N PRO A 39 14.04 31.26 -38.31
CA PRO A 39 14.92 30.14 -37.92
C PRO A 39 15.27 30.06 -36.42
N LEU A 40 15.24 31.19 -35.69
CA LEU A 40 15.58 31.24 -34.27
C LEU A 40 14.39 30.98 -33.34
N ALA A 41 13.20 31.36 -33.78
CA ALA A 41 12.01 31.38 -32.95
C ALA A 41 11.54 29.98 -32.48
N PRO A 42 11.56 28.93 -33.33
CA PRO A 42 11.10 27.63 -32.91
C PRO A 42 12.16 26.84 -32.12
N ALA A 43 13.46 27.14 -32.31
CA ALA A 43 14.53 26.64 -31.44
C ALA A 43 14.37 27.15 -30.00
N VAL A 44 13.95 28.40 -29.82
CA VAL A 44 13.62 28.99 -28.50
C VAL A 44 12.41 28.29 -27.88
N SER A 45 11.35 28.02 -28.65
CA SER A 45 10.16 27.29 -28.16
C SER A 45 10.50 25.87 -27.67
N VAL A 46 11.32 25.14 -28.43
CA VAL A 46 11.77 23.80 -28.05
C VAL A 46 12.66 23.85 -26.80
N ALA A 47 13.57 24.83 -26.71
CA ALA A 47 14.40 25.01 -25.52
C ALA A 47 13.57 25.33 -24.27
N ILE A 48 12.58 26.22 -24.37
CA ILE A 48 11.65 26.54 -23.27
C ILE A 48 10.86 25.28 -22.86
N THR A 49 10.36 24.51 -23.83
CA THR A 49 9.62 23.27 -23.58
C THR A 49 10.50 22.25 -22.84
N ALA A 50 11.75 22.08 -23.27
CA ALA A 50 12.72 21.19 -22.62
C ALA A 50 13.00 21.62 -21.17
N VAL A 51 13.30 22.90 -20.98
CA VAL A 51 13.59 23.47 -19.65
C VAL A 51 12.37 23.35 -18.73
N ALA A 52 11.17 23.66 -19.22
CA ALA A 52 9.93 23.54 -18.46
C ALA A 52 9.62 22.09 -18.07
N ALA A 53 9.84 21.13 -18.97
CA ALA A 53 9.65 19.71 -18.69
C ALA A 53 10.66 19.18 -17.65
N VAL A 54 11.93 19.59 -17.73
CA VAL A 54 12.94 19.29 -16.70
C VAL A 54 12.56 19.93 -15.38
N LEU A 55 12.20 21.22 -15.37
CA LEU A 55 11.80 21.95 -14.17
C LEU A 55 10.57 21.31 -13.51
N ALA A 56 9.62 20.80 -14.30
CA ALA A 56 8.44 20.10 -13.79
C ALA A 56 8.78 18.85 -12.97
N ALA A 57 9.97 18.24 -13.15
CA ALA A 57 10.43 17.12 -12.34
C ALA A 57 10.78 17.56 -10.90
N TRP A 58 11.30 18.78 -10.72
CA TRP A 58 11.76 19.32 -9.43
C TRP A 58 10.73 20.24 -8.77
N SER A 59 10.15 21.14 -9.56
CA SER A 59 9.09 22.06 -9.18
C SER A 59 7.94 21.92 -10.17
N PRO A 60 6.96 21.03 -9.91
CA PRO A 60 5.82 20.84 -10.80
C PRO A 60 5.09 22.16 -11.11
N LEU A 61 4.93 23.02 -10.09
CA LEU A 61 4.28 24.32 -10.25
C LEU A 61 5.12 25.26 -11.12
N GLY A 62 6.43 25.36 -10.86
CA GLY A 62 7.33 26.20 -11.65
C GLY A 62 7.41 25.74 -13.10
N GLY A 63 7.51 24.43 -13.34
CA GLY A 63 7.52 23.85 -14.69
C GLY A 63 6.22 24.10 -15.45
N ALA A 64 5.06 23.94 -14.81
CA ALA A 64 3.77 24.20 -15.46
C ALA A 64 3.53 25.70 -15.74
N LEU A 65 3.93 26.59 -14.83
CA LEU A 65 3.84 28.04 -15.06
C LEU A 65 4.82 28.50 -16.15
N LEU A 66 6.04 27.97 -16.16
CA LEU A 66 7.00 28.23 -17.25
C LEU A 66 6.46 27.72 -18.58
N MET A 67 5.85 26.53 -18.60
CA MET A 67 5.22 25.98 -19.80
C MET A 67 4.07 26.88 -20.30
N SER A 68 3.27 27.46 -19.38
CA SER A 68 2.20 28.41 -19.73
C SER A 68 2.73 29.72 -20.31
N ALA A 69 3.96 30.13 -19.94
CA ALA A 69 4.60 31.33 -20.47
C ALA A 69 5.13 31.13 -21.91
N THR A 70 5.30 29.89 -22.37
CA THR A 70 5.74 29.58 -23.75
C THR A 70 4.77 30.15 -24.77
N PHE A 71 3.46 30.08 -24.51
CA PHE A 71 2.41 30.53 -25.42
C PHE A 71 2.45 32.04 -25.73
N PRO A 72 2.41 32.93 -24.72
CA PRO A 72 2.56 34.37 -24.97
C PRO A 72 3.94 34.72 -25.54
N ALA A 73 5.00 33.99 -25.16
CA ALA A 73 6.34 34.22 -25.72
C ALA A 73 6.41 33.91 -27.22
N VAL A 74 5.82 32.80 -27.67
CA VAL A 74 5.76 32.38 -29.08
C VAL A 74 5.06 33.44 -29.92
N VAL A 75 3.93 33.99 -29.43
CA VAL A 75 3.22 35.04 -30.18
C VAL A 75 3.94 36.38 -30.14
N ALA A 76 4.56 36.75 -29.01
CA ALA A 76 5.41 37.96 -28.94
C ALA A 76 6.59 37.90 -29.93
N LEU A 77 7.07 36.69 -30.26
CA LEU A 77 8.12 36.45 -31.25
C LEU A 77 7.61 36.35 -32.69
N GLY A 78 6.31 36.54 -32.94
CA GLY A 78 5.72 36.47 -34.27
C GLY A 78 5.70 35.06 -34.88
N ILE A 79 5.78 34.03 -34.05
CA ILE A 79 5.71 32.63 -34.50
C ILE A 79 4.23 32.29 -34.82
N PRO A 80 3.94 31.57 -35.91
CA PRO A 80 2.56 31.24 -36.33
C PRO A 80 1.69 30.56 -35.26
N GLY A 81 2.34 29.93 -34.27
CA GLY A 81 1.71 29.29 -33.15
C GLY A 81 2.66 28.28 -32.51
N PRO A 82 2.36 27.77 -31.31
CA PRO A 82 3.19 26.77 -30.68
C PRO A 82 3.07 25.44 -31.44
N PRO A 83 4.19 24.73 -31.63
CA PRO A 83 4.17 23.38 -32.18
C PRO A 83 3.25 22.44 -31.37
N GLY A 84 2.69 21.43 -32.01
CA GLY A 84 1.86 20.41 -31.37
C GLY A 84 2.59 19.69 -30.24
N THR A 85 3.91 19.52 -30.36
CA THR A 85 4.78 19.01 -29.29
C THR A 85 4.75 19.86 -28.02
N THR A 86 4.69 21.19 -28.15
CA THR A 86 4.53 22.11 -27.01
C THR A 86 3.17 21.91 -26.35
N VAL A 87 2.11 21.68 -27.12
CA VAL A 87 0.77 21.39 -26.57
C VAL A 87 0.80 20.07 -25.78
N VAL A 88 1.39 19.00 -26.33
CA VAL A 88 1.53 17.73 -25.62
C VAL A 88 2.34 17.91 -24.33
N ALA A 89 3.46 18.63 -24.39
CA ALA A 89 4.29 18.92 -23.23
C ALA A 89 3.53 19.68 -22.13
N LEU A 90 2.68 20.62 -22.52
CA LEU A 90 1.76 21.35 -21.64
C LEU A 90 0.74 20.43 -20.97
N LEU A 91 0.08 19.55 -21.74
CA LEU A 91 -0.88 18.59 -21.17
C LEU A 91 -0.20 17.68 -20.15
N LEU A 92 1.02 17.21 -20.43
CA LEU A 92 1.79 16.38 -19.51
C LEU A 92 2.26 17.16 -18.28
N ALA A 93 2.72 18.41 -18.43
CA ALA A 93 3.16 19.23 -17.32
C ALA A 93 2.00 19.55 -16.35
N TYR A 94 0.82 19.91 -16.88
CA TYR A 94 -0.38 20.17 -16.08
C TYR A 94 -0.98 18.89 -15.50
N GLY A 95 -0.96 17.78 -16.23
CA GLY A 95 -1.33 16.47 -15.71
C GLY A 95 -0.42 16.02 -14.57
N TRP A 96 0.88 16.23 -14.70
CA TRP A 96 1.85 15.95 -13.64
C TRP A 96 1.68 16.87 -12.44
N LEU A 97 1.41 18.15 -12.66
CA LEU A 97 1.08 19.09 -11.61
C LEU A 97 -0.16 18.66 -10.83
N GLY A 98 -1.21 18.30 -11.55
CA GLY A 98 -2.43 17.74 -11.00
C GLY A 98 -2.14 16.49 -10.18
N TYR A 99 -1.33 15.57 -10.71
CA TYR A 99 -0.92 14.36 -10.00
C TYR A 99 -0.14 14.65 -8.71
N ARG A 100 0.73 15.67 -8.68
CA ARG A 100 1.58 15.97 -7.51
C ARG A 100 0.94 16.90 -6.48
N GLN A 101 0.05 17.81 -6.88
CA GLN A 101 -0.52 18.79 -5.95
C GLN A 101 -1.59 18.20 -5.03
N THR A 102 -1.37 18.34 -3.72
CA THR A 102 -2.32 17.98 -2.66
C THR A 102 -2.62 19.16 -1.74
N GLY A 103 -3.79 19.17 -1.11
CA GLY A 103 -4.15 20.15 -0.08
C GLY A 103 -4.69 21.49 -0.59
N ARG A 104 -4.53 22.53 0.23
CA ARG A 104 -5.18 23.86 0.07
C ARG A 104 -4.72 24.63 -1.17
N HIS A 105 -3.53 24.32 -1.69
CA HIS A 105 -2.95 24.97 -2.88
C HIS A 105 -3.23 24.22 -4.19
N ARG A 106 -4.12 23.20 -4.20
CA ARG A 106 -4.37 22.38 -5.40
C ARG A 106 -4.83 23.15 -6.63
N TRP A 107 -5.36 24.36 -6.46
CA TRP A 107 -5.89 25.18 -7.55
C TRP A 107 -4.91 26.23 -8.07
N THR A 108 -3.76 26.45 -7.41
CA THR A 108 -2.83 27.54 -7.77
C THR A 108 -2.19 27.32 -9.14
N GLY A 109 -1.97 26.07 -9.52
CA GLY A 109 -1.44 25.68 -10.82
C GLY A 109 -2.33 26.06 -12.00
N PRO A 110 -3.52 25.45 -12.14
CA PRO A 110 -4.44 25.77 -13.23
C PRO A 110 -4.91 27.23 -13.19
N ALA A 111 -5.13 27.80 -12.01
CA ALA A 111 -5.47 29.22 -11.90
C ALA A 111 -4.34 30.15 -12.39
N GLY A 112 -3.08 29.84 -12.06
CA GLY A 112 -1.93 30.63 -12.51
C GLY A 112 -1.70 30.54 -14.02
N GLY A 113 -1.83 29.35 -14.61
CA GLY A 113 -1.76 29.18 -16.07
C GLY A 113 -2.88 29.88 -16.80
N HIS A 114 -4.11 29.79 -16.27
CA HIS A 114 -5.26 30.46 -16.85
C HIS A 114 -5.15 31.99 -16.73
N LEU A 115 -4.68 32.51 -15.60
CA LEU A 115 -4.41 33.94 -15.43
C LEU A 115 -3.37 34.45 -16.44
N MET A 116 -2.30 33.68 -16.67
CA MET A 116 -1.29 34.00 -17.69
C MET A 116 -1.92 34.11 -19.09
N ALA A 117 -2.80 33.17 -19.43
CA ALA A 117 -3.53 33.19 -20.71
C ALA A 117 -4.46 34.42 -20.84
N VAL A 118 -5.14 34.81 -19.75
CA VAL A 118 -5.97 36.03 -19.73
C VAL A 118 -5.13 37.30 -19.92
N VAL A 119 -4.00 37.41 -19.22
CA VAL A 119 -3.08 38.56 -19.35
C VAL A 119 -2.57 38.69 -20.78
N ALA A 120 -2.27 37.57 -21.45
CA ALA A 120 -1.82 37.57 -22.84
C ALA A 120 -2.87 38.12 -23.83
N VAL A 121 -4.16 37.85 -23.60
CA VAL A 121 -5.27 38.45 -24.38
C VAL A 121 -5.35 39.94 -24.15
N LEU A 122 -5.30 40.36 -22.88
CA LEU A 122 -5.43 41.77 -22.51
C LEU A 122 -4.26 42.63 -23.02
N ALA A 123 -3.08 42.02 -23.17
CA ALA A 123 -1.93 42.66 -23.80
C ALA A 123 -2.06 42.80 -25.34
N GLY A 124 -3.19 42.38 -25.94
CA GLY A 124 -3.43 42.43 -27.38
C GLY A 124 -2.65 41.39 -28.17
N GLY A 125 -2.01 40.44 -27.49
CA GLY A 125 -1.13 39.44 -28.10
C GLY A 125 -1.80 38.10 -28.38
N GLN A 126 -3.10 37.91 -28.13
CA GLN A 126 -3.80 36.63 -28.31
C GLN A 126 -5.27 36.81 -28.63
N SER A 127 -5.86 35.85 -29.37
CA SER A 127 -7.31 35.80 -29.52
C SER A 127 -7.98 35.31 -28.23
N ALA A 128 -9.19 35.80 -27.95
CA ALA A 128 -9.97 35.33 -26.81
C ALA A 128 -10.28 33.83 -26.90
N TRP A 129 -10.44 33.31 -28.12
CA TRP A 129 -10.71 31.89 -28.37
C TRP A 129 -9.54 30.99 -27.97
N GLU A 130 -8.31 31.33 -28.38
CA GLU A 130 -7.11 30.55 -28.03
C GLU A 130 -6.93 30.48 -26.52
N SER A 131 -7.07 31.61 -25.82
CA SER A 131 -6.92 31.63 -24.35
C SER A 131 -8.01 30.85 -23.63
N LEU A 132 -9.24 30.83 -24.14
CA LEU A 132 -10.29 29.95 -23.62
C LEU A 132 -9.91 28.49 -23.86
N PHE A 133 -9.52 28.12 -25.07
CA PHE A 133 -9.17 26.75 -25.44
C PHE A 133 -8.00 26.19 -24.61
N PHE A 134 -6.84 26.86 -24.61
CA PHE A 134 -5.68 26.42 -23.83
C PHE A 134 -5.90 26.55 -22.33
N GLY A 135 -6.65 27.57 -21.91
CA GLY A 135 -7.14 27.71 -20.54
C GLY A 135 -7.89 26.47 -20.08
N THR A 136 -8.86 26.00 -20.87
CA THR A 136 -9.60 24.76 -20.59
C THR A 136 -8.68 23.55 -20.58
N LEU A 137 -7.70 23.46 -21.48
CA LEU A 137 -6.72 22.36 -21.48
C LEU A 137 -5.90 22.31 -20.17
N TYR A 138 -5.47 23.45 -19.62
CA TYR A 138 -4.81 23.48 -18.30
C TYR A 138 -5.67 22.83 -17.22
N TRP A 139 -6.95 23.19 -17.19
CA TRP A 139 -7.92 22.68 -16.22
C TRP A 139 -8.19 21.19 -16.39
N VAL A 140 -8.45 20.76 -17.63
CA VAL A 140 -8.73 19.35 -17.95
C VAL A 140 -7.52 18.47 -17.64
N SER A 141 -6.33 18.83 -18.13
CA SER A 141 -5.11 18.07 -17.87
C SER A 141 -4.80 17.97 -16.38
N TRP A 142 -4.87 19.09 -15.65
CA TRP A 142 -4.73 19.07 -14.20
C TRP A 142 -5.75 18.14 -13.54
N TRP A 143 -7.02 18.20 -13.95
CA TRP A 143 -8.07 17.35 -13.40
C TRP A 143 -7.82 15.87 -13.67
N VAL A 144 -7.38 15.50 -14.89
CA VAL A 144 -6.97 14.12 -15.20
C VAL A 144 -5.86 13.66 -14.26
N GLY A 145 -4.84 14.50 -14.02
CA GLY A 145 -3.79 14.22 -13.04
C GLY A 145 -4.32 13.92 -11.63
N GLN A 146 -5.32 14.69 -11.19
CA GLN A 146 -5.99 14.47 -9.90
C GLN A 146 -6.73 13.13 -9.85
N VAL A 147 -7.45 12.79 -10.92
CA VAL A 147 -8.18 11.51 -11.03
C VAL A 147 -7.21 10.34 -11.01
N VAL A 148 -6.15 10.38 -11.80
CA VAL A 148 -5.12 9.33 -11.84
C VAL A 148 -4.49 9.11 -10.46
N ARG A 149 -4.20 10.19 -9.71
CA ARG A 149 -3.70 10.03 -8.33
C ARG A 149 -4.75 9.37 -7.43
N ARG A 150 -6.02 9.80 -7.49
CA ARG A 150 -7.09 9.24 -6.66
C ARG A 150 -7.26 7.74 -6.90
N GLU A 151 -7.24 7.32 -8.17
CA GLU A 151 -7.35 5.90 -8.52
C GLU A 151 -6.14 5.10 -8.03
N ARG A 152 -4.91 5.62 -8.19
CA ARG A 152 -3.72 4.96 -7.63
C ARG A 152 -3.79 4.82 -6.12
N ASN A 153 -4.13 5.89 -5.41
CA ASN A 153 -4.25 5.85 -3.96
C ASN A 153 -5.34 4.87 -3.49
N ARG A 154 -6.45 4.76 -4.22
CA ARG A 154 -7.51 3.78 -3.94
C ARG A 154 -7.00 2.35 -4.17
N GLY A 155 -6.30 2.10 -5.28
CA GLY A 155 -5.69 0.81 -5.56
C GLY A 155 -4.70 0.39 -4.47
N ASP A 156 -3.82 1.29 -4.05
CA ASP A 156 -2.84 1.04 -3.00
C ASP A 156 -3.49 0.79 -1.62
N GLU A 157 -4.63 1.43 -1.34
CA GLU A 157 -5.40 1.18 -0.12
C GLU A 157 -6.09 -0.18 -0.16
N LEU A 158 -6.75 -0.51 -1.28
CA LEU A 158 -7.40 -1.82 -1.47
C LEU A 158 -6.39 -2.97 -1.38
N ALA A 159 -5.20 -2.80 -1.97
CA ALA A 159 -4.12 -3.79 -1.87
C ALA A 159 -3.65 -3.98 -0.42
N ARG A 160 -3.52 -2.89 0.35
CA ARG A 160 -3.17 -2.96 1.77
C ARG A 160 -4.25 -3.64 2.61
N LEU A 161 -5.51 -3.32 2.37
CA LEU A 161 -6.65 -3.95 3.06
C LEU A 161 -6.77 -5.43 2.72
N ALA A 162 -6.59 -5.82 1.46
CA ALA A 162 -6.59 -7.23 1.05
C ALA A 162 -5.49 -8.01 1.76
N ALA A 163 -4.26 -7.50 1.78
CA ALA A 163 -3.14 -8.13 2.49
C ALA A 163 -3.40 -8.24 4.01
N ALA A 164 -4.04 -7.24 4.62
CA ALA A 164 -4.41 -7.30 6.03
C ALA A 164 -5.49 -8.35 6.32
N LEU A 165 -6.51 -8.46 5.45
CA LEU A 165 -7.56 -9.46 5.57
C LEU A 165 -7.04 -10.88 5.40
N ASP A 166 -6.10 -11.10 4.47
CA ASP A 166 -5.49 -12.42 4.28
C ASP A 166 -4.65 -12.82 5.51
N ALA A 167 -3.88 -11.88 6.07
CA ALA A 167 -3.16 -12.13 7.32
C ALA A 167 -4.08 -12.41 8.52
N GLU A 168 -5.21 -11.73 8.62
CA GLU A 168 -6.23 -11.96 9.66
C GLU A 168 -6.89 -13.34 9.50
N ARG A 169 -7.23 -13.74 8.28
CA ARG A 169 -7.77 -15.07 7.98
C ARG A 169 -6.81 -16.17 8.38
N GLU A 170 -5.54 -16.06 7.99
CA GLU A 170 -4.53 -17.05 8.38
C GLU A 170 -4.35 -17.14 9.91
N ALA A 171 -4.36 -15.99 10.60
CA ALA A 171 -4.28 -15.97 12.05
C ALA A 171 -5.50 -16.65 12.69
N ARG A 172 -6.70 -16.40 12.16
CA ARG A 172 -7.94 -17.03 12.61
C ARG A 172 -7.94 -18.53 12.37
N ASP A 173 -7.54 -18.99 11.20
CA ASP A 173 -7.49 -20.42 10.88
C ASP A 173 -6.51 -21.15 11.80
N ARG A 174 -5.34 -20.56 12.07
CA ARG A 174 -4.39 -21.10 13.05
C ARG A 174 -4.98 -21.14 14.46
N ALA A 175 -5.70 -20.11 14.87
CA ALA A 175 -6.36 -20.08 16.18
C ALA A 175 -7.41 -21.20 16.30
N VAL A 176 -8.26 -21.37 15.29
CA VAL A 176 -9.26 -22.45 15.24
C VAL A 176 -8.61 -23.82 15.34
N VAL A 177 -7.53 -24.07 14.59
CA VAL A 177 -6.79 -25.34 14.66
C VAL A 177 -6.20 -25.57 16.05
N MET A 178 -5.68 -24.53 16.71
CA MET A 178 -5.12 -24.66 18.06
C MET A 178 -6.21 -24.91 19.12
N GLU A 179 -7.34 -24.22 19.03
CA GLU A 179 -8.51 -24.46 19.89
C GLU A 179 -9.01 -25.90 19.75
N GLU A 180 -9.08 -26.41 18.51
CA GLU A 180 -9.50 -27.78 18.23
C GLU A 180 -8.52 -28.80 18.82
N ARG A 181 -7.22 -28.59 18.65
CA ARG A 181 -6.19 -29.45 19.25
C ARG A 181 -6.29 -29.48 20.77
N GLN A 182 -6.54 -28.33 21.40
CA GLN A 182 -6.74 -28.26 22.85
C GLN A 182 -8.03 -28.98 23.29
N ARG A 183 -9.11 -28.89 22.50
CA ARG A 183 -10.35 -29.65 22.75
C ARG A 183 -10.10 -31.15 22.68
N ILE A 184 -9.50 -31.64 21.59
CA ILE A 184 -9.18 -33.06 21.40
C ILE A 184 -8.30 -33.58 22.54
N ALA A 185 -7.28 -32.81 22.95
CA ALA A 185 -6.41 -33.20 24.05
C ALA A 185 -7.19 -33.40 25.37
N ARG A 186 -8.16 -32.53 25.66
CA ARG A 186 -9.03 -32.68 26.85
C ARG A 186 -9.95 -33.89 26.72
N GLU A 187 -10.59 -34.09 25.58
CA GLU A 187 -11.47 -35.25 25.34
C GLU A 187 -10.72 -36.58 25.46
N ILE A 188 -9.51 -36.67 24.89
CA ILE A 188 -8.64 -37.84 25.03
C ILE A 188 -8.24 -38.04 26.49
N HIS A 189 -7.84 -36.98 27.19
CA HIS A 189 -7.46 -37.07 28.60
C HIS A 189 -8.61 -37.60 29.46
N ASP A 190 -9.82 -37.06 29.29
CA ASP A 190 -10.99 -37.46 30.05
C ASP A 190 -11.41 -38.90 29.72
N ALA A 191 -11.41 -39.28 28.44
CA ALA A 191 -11.74 -40.64 28.01
C ALA A 191 -10.73 -41.68 28.54
N VAL A 192 -9.43 -41.37 28.50
CA VAL A 192 -8.38 -42.24 29.04
C VAL A 192 -8.48 -42.33 30.56
N ALA A 193 -8.60 -41.19 31.26
CA ALA A 193 -8.71 -41.17 32.72
C ALA A 193 -9.94 -41.95 33.22
N HIS A 194 -11.08 -41.81 32.52
CA HIS A 194 -12.29 -42.57 32.84
C HIS A 194 -12.10 -44.07 32.61
N SER A 195 -11.58 -44.47 31.44
CA SER A 195 -11.37 -45.88 31.08
C SER A 195 -10.42 -46.61 32.05
N VAL A 196 -9.31 -45.96 32.43
CA VAL A 196 -8.37 -46.52 33.41
C VAL A 196 -9.00 -46.58 34.80
N SER A 197 -9.79 -45.58 35.20
CA SER A 197 -10.50 -45.60 36.49
C SER A 197 -11.50 -46.78 36.59
N VAL A 198 -12.23 -47.08 35.52
CA VAL A 198 -13.13 -48.24 35.45
C VAL A 198 -12.35 -49.56 35.49
N MET A 199 -11.24 -49.66 34.75
CA MET A 199 -10.39 -50.86 34.75
C MET A 199 -9.84 -51.16 36.16
N VAL A 200 -9.32 -50.13 36.85
CA VAL A 200 -8.86 -50.22 38.24
C VAL A 200 -9.98 -50.71 39.16
N LEU A 201 -11.19 -50.17 39.02
CA LEU A 201 -12.36 -50.60 39.80
C LEU A 201 -12.70 -52.08 39.55
N GLN A 202 -12.71 -52.52 38.29
CA GLN A 202 -12.97 -53.92 37.92
C GLN A 202 -11.92 -54.88 38.49
N ILE A 203 -10.64 -54.51 38.44
CA ILE A 203 -9.55 -55.29 39.04
C ILE A 203 -9.75 -55.43 40.55
N GLY A 204 -10.15 -54.34 41.23
CA GLY A 204 -10.47 -54.35 42.65
C GLY A 204 -11.62 -55.31 43.00
N VAL A 205 -12.67 -55.34 42.17
CA VAL A 205 -13.81 -56.27 42.32
C VAL A 205 -13.41 -57.72 42.04
N LEU A 206 -12.55 -57.97 41.05
CA LEU A 206 -12.08 -59.31 40.74
C LEU A 206 -11.26 -59.89 41.92
N ARG A 207 -10.45 -59.04 42.56
CA ARG A 207 -9.66 -59.41 43.75
C ARG A 207 -10.51 -59.87 44.93
N THR A 208 -11.65 -59.20 45.20
CA THR A 208 -12.54 -59.59 46.32
C THR A 208 -13.29 -60.91 46.09
N ARG A 209 -13.16 -61.53 44.90
CA ARG A 209 -13.75 -62.83 44.57
C ARG A 209 -12.72 -63.97 44.46
N MET A 210 -11.45 -63.71 44.74
CA MET A 210 -10.35 -64.67 44.56
C MET A 210 -9.76 -65.18 45.89
N ASP A 211 -10.57 -65.36 46.93
CA ASP A 211 -10.13 -65.78 48.28
C ASP A 211 -9.33 -67.10 48.29
N ASP A 212 -9.56 -67.99 47.32
CA ASP A 212 -8.90 -69.30 47.23
C ASP A 212 -7.61 -69.31 46.38
N ARG A 213 -7.19 -68.18 45.80
CA ARG A 213 -6.04 -68.09 44.86
C ARG A 213 -5.10 -66.91 45.16
N PRO A 214 -4.23 -67.03 46.19
CA PRO A 214 -3.45 -65.91 46.71
C PRO A 214 -2.43 -65.33 45.71
N MET A 215 -1.78 -66.16 44.89
CA MET A 215 -0.82 -65.70 43.87
C MET A 215 -1.49 -64.81 42.81
N GLU A 216 -2.70 -65.17 42.36
CA GLU A 216 -3.45 -64.42 41.33
C GLU A 216 -3.99 -63.09 41.89
N SER A 217 -4.41 -63.09 43.15
CA SER A 217 -4.83 -61.88 43.90
C SER A 217 -3.69 -60.86 44.06
N GLU A 218 -2.47 -61.33 44.32
CA GLU A 218 -1.29 -60.47 44.49
C GLU A 218 -0.84 -59.81 43.17
N VAL A 219 -0.95 -60.53 42.05
CA VAL A 219 -0.72 -59.97 40.70
C VAL A 219 -1.73 -58.86 40.39
N LEU A 220 -3.02 -59.10 40.64
CA LEU A 220 -4.08 -58.10 40.43
C LEU A 220 -3.89 -56.84 41.32
N LEU A 221 -3.40 -57.00 42.55
CA LEU A 221 -2.97 -55.90 43.43
C LEU A 221 -1.85 -55.05 42.82
N GLY A 222 -0.90 -55.68 42.13
CA GLY A 222 0.14 -54.98 41.37
C GLY A 222 -0.44 -54.16 40.23
N VAL A 223 -1.36 -54.74 39.45
CA VAL A 223 -2.00 -54.06 38.30
C VAL A 223 -2.92 -52.92 38.76
N GLU A 224 -3.68 -53.09 39.85
CA GLU A 224 -4.52 -52.02 40.43
C GLU A 224 -3.67 -50.82 40.85
N ARG A 225 -2.56 -51.06 41.57
CA ARG A 225 -1.65 -50.00 42.03
C ARG A 225 -1.02 -49.27 40.86
N LEU A 226 -0.54 -50.00 39.85
CA LEU A 226 0.03 -49.43 38.64
C LEU A 226 -1.00 -48.55 37.89
N GLY A 227 -2.24 -49.03 37.73
CA GLY A 227 -3.31 -48.25 37.11
C GLY A 227 -3.67 -46.97 37.87
N ARG A 228 -3.74 -47.03 39.22
CA ARG A 228 -3.99 -45.85 40.06
C ARG A 228 -2.86 -44.83 39.96
N GLN A 229 -1.61 -45.30 39.97
CA GLN A 229 -0.43 -44.46 39.82
C GLN A 229 -0.42 -43.77 38.45
N SER A 230 -0.65 -44.50 37.36
CA SER A 230 -0.68 -43.91 36.01
C SER A 230 -1.77 -42.85 35.83
N VAL A 231 -2.96 -43.01 36.44
CA VAL A 231 -4.01 -41.96 36.43
C VAL A 231 -3.58 -40.74 37.23
N GLN A 232 -2.91 -40.92 38.36
CA GLN A 232 -2.39 -39.83 39.18
C GLN A 232 -1.31 -39.03 38.45
N GLU A 233 -0.38 -39.72 37.79
CA GLU A 233 0.68 -39.10 36.99
C GLU A 233 0.11 -38.33 35.79
N LEU A 234 -0.89 -38.90 35.08
CA LEU A 234 -1.58 -38.20 34.00
C LEU A 234 -2.30 -36.93 34.48
N ARG A 235 -3.01 -36.99 35.62
CA ARG A 235 -3.68 -35.81 36.21
C ARG A 235 -2.67 -34.77 36.68
N GLY A 236 -1.53 -35.20 37.22
CA GLY A 236 -0.44 -34.32 37.65
C GLY A 236 0.17 -33.55 36.48
N LEU A 237 0.48 -34.24 35.38
CA LEU A 237 1.03 -33.61 34.17
C LEU A 237 0.08 -32.59 33.52
N VAL A 238 -1.23 -32.88 33.50
CA VAL A 238 -2.25 -31.92 33.01
C VAL A 238 -2.42 -30.74 33.95
N GLY A 239 -2.28 -30.94 35.27
CA GLY A 239 -2.28 -29.86 36.25
C GLY A 239 -1.15 -28.86 36.00
N ILE A 240 0.07 -29.36 35.78
CA ILE A 240 1.26 -28.52 35.52
C ILE A 240 1.08 -27.68 34.24
N LEU A 241 0.62 -28.29 33.15
CA LEU A 241 0.39 -27.57 31.89
C LEU A 241 -0.71 -26.50 32.00
N ARG A 242 -1.70 -26.71 32.88
CA ARG A 242 -2.77 -25.75 33.13
C ARG A 242 -2.32 -24.59 34.01
N ASP A 243 -1.52 -24.86 35.03
CA ASP A 243 -0.93 -23.82 35.88
C ASP A 243 0.06 -22.94 35.07
N GLU A 244 0.82 -23.53 34.15
CA GLU A 244 1.67 -22.79 33.21
C GLU A 244 0.86 -21.91 32.26
N ALA A 245 -0.21 -22.43 31.65
CA ALA A 245 -1.09 -21.65 30.78
C ALA A 245 -1.80 -20.51 31.52
N GLU A 246 -2.20 -20.72 32.78
CA GLU A 246 -2.76 -19.66 33.64
C GLU A 246 -1.73 -18.60 34.03
N ALA A 247 -0.50 -19.01 34.34
CA ALA A 247 0.60 -18.09 34.64
C ALA A 247 0.95 -17.22 33.42
N GLU A 248 0.99 -17.81 32.23
CA GLU A 248 1.27 -17.13 30.96
C GLU A 248 0.14 -16.13 30.59
N ALA A 249 -1.12 -16.53 30.78
CA ALA A 249 -2.28 -15.66 30.59
C ALA A 249 -2.28 -14.46 31.58
N ARG A 250 -1.91 -14.68 32.85
CA ARG A 250 -1.77 -13.58 33.84
C ARG A 250 -0.63 -12.63 33.46
N ALA A 251 0.51 -13.15 33.02
CA ALA A 251 1.65 -12.33 32.58
C ALA A 251 1.31 -11.47 31.34
N ALA A 252 0.58 -12.05 30.38
CA ALA A 252 0.10 -11.32 29.20
C ALA A 252 -0.89 -10.20 29.58
N ALA A 253 -1.81 -10.46 30.52
CA ALA A 253 -2.77 -9.47 31.01
C ALA A 253 -2.09 -8.29 31.73
N VAL A 254 -1.07 -8.54 32.56
CA VAL A 254 -0.28 -7.50 33.24
C VAL A 254 0.46 -6.63 32.21
N THR A 255 1.04 -7.27 31.18
CA THR A 255 1.77 -6.57 30.12
C THR A 255 0.86 -5.70 29.25
N ALA A 256 -0.38 -6.15 29.01
CA ALA A 256 -1.40 -5.37 28.29
C ALA A 256 -1.91 -4.18 29.11
N ALA A 257 -2.09 -4.34 30.42
CA ALA A 257 -2.48 -3.26 31.33
C ALA A 257 -1.40 -2.16 31.41
N HIS A 258 -0.12 -2.54 31.50
CA HIS A 258 1.00 -1.58 31.48
C HIS A 258 1.07 -0.78 30.18
N ARG A 259 0.82 -1.41 29.03
CA ARG A 259 0.78 -0.73 27.73
C ARG A 259 -0.40 0.25 27.57
N ARG A 260 -1.51 0.02 28.28
CA ARG A 260 -2.67 0.94 28.29
C ARG A 260 -2.44 2.15 29.20
N ALA A 261 -1.68 2.00 30.29
CA ALA A 261 -1.37 3.11 31.19
C ALA A 261 -0.28 4.06 30.64
N ALA A 262 0.51 3.62 29.65
CA ALA A 262 1.56 4.40 29.01
C ALA A 262 1.13 5.15 27.74
N ARG A 263 -0.16 5.14 27.40
CA ARG A 263 -0.79 5.91 26.32
C ARG A 263 -1.68 6.99 26.89
#